data_AF-A0A832WEJ9-F1
#
_entry.id   AF-A0A832WEJ9-F1
#
_cell.length_a   1.000
_cell.length_b   1.000
_cell.length_c   1.000
_cell.angle_alpha   90.00
_cell.angle_beta   90.00
_cell.angle_gamma   90.00
#
_symmetry.space_group_name_H-M   'P 1'
#
loop_
_entity.id
_entity.type
_entity.pdbx_description
1 polymer ?
#
loop_
_entity_poly.entity_id
_entity_poly.type
_entity_poly.pdbx_seq_one_letter_code
_entity_poly.pdbx_strand_id
1 'polypeptide(L)'
;MKKKILLIISVVTLFLLNTVSAVDYETNDTQIKLIINNHETTAKMIKNPTSDEFLSLLPLNVELKDLFGREKYAALPTKITDNSQKTDTYSVGMLAYYEPTNSIAIYYENDNEKIKEG
;
A
#
# COMPACT_ATOMS: atom_id res chain seq x y z
N MET A 1 7.79 -48.09 37.24
CA MET A 1 9.16 -47.75 36.81
C MET A 1 9.19 -46.31 36.31
N LYS A 2 9.94 -45.41 36.96
CA LYS A 2 10.07 -44.00 36.58
C LYS A 2 11.12 -43.88 35.48
N LYS A 3 10.75 -43.46 34.26
CA LYS A 3 11.73 -43.14 33.20
C LYS A 3 12.29 -41.74 33.47
N LYS A 4 13.59 -41.67 33.79
CA LYS A 4 14.38 -40.43 33.80
C LYS A 4 14.65 -40.05 32.33
N ILE A 5 14.26 -38.85 31.91
CA ILE A 5 14.69 -38.28 30.62
C ILE A 5 15.88 -37.38 30.91
N LEU A 6 17.01 -37.73 30.32
CA LEU A 6 18.27 -37.00 30.34
C LEU A 6 18.22 -35.93 29.24
N LEU A 7 18.38 -34.67 29.62
CA LEU A 7 18.52 -33.55 28.70
C LEU A 7 19.94 -33.57 28.12
N ILE A 8 20.09 -33.78 26.81
CA ILE A 8 21.33 -33.50 26.09
C ILE A 8 21.05 -32.32 25.16
N ILE A 9 21.54 -31.15 25.57
CA ILE A 9 21.69 -29.97 24.73
C ILE A 9 22.81 -30.30 23.72
N SER A 10 22.46 -30.38 22.44
CA SER A 10 23.45 -30.27 21.36
C SER A 10 23.05 -29.10 20.49
N VAL A 11 23.97 -28.14 20.41
CA VAL A 11 23.83 -26.82 19.83
C VAL A 11 23.97 -26.90 18.31
N VAL A 12 23.28 -25.99 17.62
CA VAL A 12 23.36 -25.63 16.20
C VAL A 12 22.46 -26.43 15.24
N THR A 13 21.23 -25.94 15.09
CA THR A 13 20.82 -25.37 13.80
C THR A 13 20.10 -24.05 14.07
N LEU A 14 20.75 -22.99 13.62
CA LEU A 14 20.31 -21.60 13.67
C LEU A 14 19.08 -21.45 12.78
N PHE A 15 17.88 -21.58 13.36
CA PHE A 15 16.64 -21.18 12.70
C PHE A 15 16.05 -20.00 13.49
N LEU A 16 16.73 -18.86 13.40
CA LEU A 16 16.08 -17.59 13.67
C LEU A 16 15.15 -17.34 12.48
N LEU A 17 13.87 -17.66 12.68
CA LEU A 17 12.80 -17.09 11.87
C LEU A 17 12.94 -15.57 12.03
N ASN A 18 13.50 -14.91 11.03
CA ASN A 18 13.14 -13.52 10.81
C ASN A 18 11.67 -13.58 10.43
N THR A 19 10.83 -13.25 11.40
CA THR A 19 9.46 -12.84 11.16
C THR A 19 9.52 -11.83 10.02
N VAL A 20 8.99 -12.20 8.84
CA VAL A 20 8.34 -11.18 8.01
C VAL A 20 7.22 -10.69 8.90
N SER A 21 7.50 -9.61 9.63
CA SER A 21 6.42 -8.76 10.08
C SER A 21 5.81 -8.28 8.78
N ALA A 22 4.68 -8.90 8.39
CA ALA A 22 3.74 -8.19 7.54
C ALA A 22 3.61 -6.81 8.21
N VAL A 23 3.91 -5.75 7.47
CA VAL A 23 3.67 -4.41 7.97
C VAL A 23 2.16 -4.35 8.15
N ASP A 24 1.71 -4.60 9.39
CA ASP A 24 0.34 -4.41 9.80
C ASP A 24 0.10 -2.90 9.76
N TYR A 25 -0.20 -2.39 8.56
CA TYR A 25 -0.76 -1.06 8.44
C TYR A 25 -2.01 -1.07 9.33
N GLU A 26 -2.04 -0.26 10.38
CA GLU A 26 -3.29 -0.03 11.11
C GLU A 26 -4.30 0.50 10.10
N THR A 27 -5.16 -0.38 9.59
CA THR A 27 -6.29 0.03 8.79
C THR A 27 -7.35 0.50 9.76
N ASN A 28 -7.64 1.81 9.80
CA ASN A 28 -8.96 2.22 10.26
C ASN A 28 -9.98 1.75 9.23
N ASP A 29 -11.23 1.51 9.63
CA ASP A 29 -12.32 1.13 8.73
C ASP A 29 -12.73 2.24 7.73
N THR A 30 -11.89 3.27 7.56
CA THR A 30 -12.13 4.36 6.63
C THR A 30 -12.10 3.86 5.20
N GLN A 31 -13.22 4.03 4.52
CA GLN A 31 -13.40 3.71 3.12
C GLN A 31 -13.83 4.95 2.35
N ILE A 32 -13.32 5.07 1.13
CA ILE A 32 -13.76 6.09 0.18
C ILE A 32 -14.53 5.41 -0.95
N LYS A 33 -15.56 6.08 -1.45
CA LYS A 33 -16.23 5.70 -2.69
C LYS A 33 -15.45 6.28 -3.87
N LEU A 34 -15.12 5.43 -4.83
CA LEU A 34 -14.57 5.82 -6.13
C LEU A 34 -15.65 5.63 -7.18
N ILE A 35 -15.83 6.64 -8.03
CA ILE A 35 -16.75 6.58 -9.16
C ILE A 35 -15.93 6.81 -10.43
N ILE A 36 -15.77 5.76 -11.24
CA ILE A 36 -14.96 5.78 -12.47
C ILE A 36 -15.86 5.34 -13.62
N ASN A 37 -16.09 6.18 -14.63
CA ASN A 37 -16.97 5.88 -15.77
C ASN A 37 -18.34 5.31 -15.35
N ASN A 38 -18.99 5.94 -14.36
CA ASN A 38 -20.26 5.49 -13.76
C ASN A 38 -20.21 4.16 -13.00
N HIS A 39 -19.04 3.55 -12.83
CA HIS A 39 -18.87 2.36 -12.01
C HIS A 39 -18.42 2.77 -10.60
N GLU A 40 -19.12 2.27 -9.59
CA GLU A 40 -18.77 2.51 -8.20
C GLU A 40 -17.89 1.38 -7.66
N THR A 41 -16.85 1.76 -6.93
CA THR A 41 -16.05 0.85 -6.11
C THR A 41 -15.62 1.55 -4.83
N THR A 42 -14.94 0.84 -3.93
CA THR A 42 -14.45 1.38 -2.67
C THR A 42 -12.97 1.11 -2.48
N ALA A 43 -12.24 2.08 -1.94
CA ALA A 43 -10.87 1.88 -1.48
C ALA A 43 -10.81 2.01 0.04
N LYS A 44 -10.08 1.10 0.69
CA LYS A 44 -9.76 1.19 2.11
C LYS A 44 -8.52 2.04 2.29
N MET A 45 -8.57 2.97 3.24
CA MET A 45 -7.43 3.85 3.51
C MET A 45 -6.59 3.29 4.65
N ILE A 46 -5.28 3.28 4.45
CA ILE A 46 -4.33 3.03 5.55
C ILE A 46 -4.32 4.25 6.47
N LYS A 47 -4.18 4.04 7.78
CA LYS A 47 -4.11 5.15 8.74
C LYS A 47 -2.72 5.75 8.74
N ASN A 48 -2.55 6.89 8.09
CA ASN A 48 -1.34 7.70 8.15
C ASN A 48 -1.65 9.17 7.79
N PRO A 49 -0.75 10.11 8.10
CA PRO A 49 -0.99 11.53 7.81
C PRO A 49 -1.22 11.84 6.33
N THR A 50 -0.55 11.11 5.41
CA THR A 50 -0.78 11.27 3.96
C THR A 50 -2.22 10.95 3.57
N SER A 51 -2.80 9.90 4.14
CA SER A 51 -4.18 9.48 3.88
C SER A 51 -5.17 10.47 4.49
N ASP A 52 -4.90 11.00 5.67
CA ASP A 52 -5.73 12.04 6.30
C ASP A 52 -5.75 13.34 5.47
N GLU A 53 -4.60 13.76 4.95
CA GLU A 53 -4.50 14.91 4.04
C GLU A 53 -5.25 14.64 2.72
N PHE A 54 -5.08 13.45 2.12
CA PHE A 54 -5.82 13.08 0.92
C PHE A 54 -7.34 13.08 1.16
N LEU A 55 -7.81 12.55 2.30
CA LEU A 55 -9.23 12.55 2.66
C LEU A 55 -9.80 13.97 2.80
N SER A 56 -8.99 14.94 3.23
CA SER A 56 -9.40 16.35 3.31
C SER A 56 -9.66 17.01 1.95
N LEU A 57 -9.18 16.41 0.85
CA LEU A 57 -9.43 16.88 -0.52
C LEU A 57 -10.79 16.43 -1.06
N LEU A 58 -11.49 15.52 -0.37
CA LEU A 58 -12.75 14.99 -0.85
C LEU A 58 -13.92 15.98 -0.61
N PRO A 59 -14.91 16.05 -1.53
CA PRO A 59 -14.99 15.30 -2.78
C PRO A 59 -14.00 15.81 -3.84
N LEU A 60 -13.30 14.88 -4.48
CA LEU A 60 -12.29 15.17 -5.50
C LEU A 60 -12.78 14.64 -6.85
N ASN A 61 -12.82 15.53 -7.86
CA ASN A 61 -13.13 15.16 -9.24
C ASN A 61 -11.89 15.43 -10.10
N VAL A 62 -11.35 14.38 -10.73
CA VAL A 62 -10.13 14.42 -11.52
C VAL A 62 -10.27 13.57 -12.77
N GLU A 63 -9.56 13.96 -13.83
CA GLU A 63 -9.43 13.15 -15.04
C GLU A 63 -8.28 12.15 -14.86
N LEU A 64 -8.61 10.86 -14.90
CA LEU A 64 -7.64 9.78 -14.82
C LEU A 64 -7.03 9.49 -16.21
N LYS A 65 -5.71 9.51 -16.30
CA LYS A 65 -4.95 9.12 -17.49
C LYS A 65 -4.41 7.71 -17.34
N ASP A 66 -4.28 7.01 -18.46
CA ASP A 66 -3.61 5.71 -18.48
C ASP A 66 -2.10 5.88 -18.58
N LEU A 67 -1.37 5.10 -17.78
CA LEU A 67 0.07 4.98 -17.93
C LEU A 67 0.47 3.49 -17.97
N PHE A 68 1.30 3.17 -18.97
CA PHE A 68 1.87 1.83 -19.20
C PHE A 68 0.85 0.68 -19.29
N GLY A 69 -0.44 0.93 -19.43
CA GLY A 69 -1.46 -0.13 -19.45
C GLY A 69 -1.64 -0.84 -18.10
N ARG A 70 -1.21 -0.22 -16.99
CA ARG A 70 -1.30 -0.82 -15.64
C ARG A 70 -1.81 0.11 -14.55
N GLU A 71 -1.69 1.42 -14.73
CA GLU A 71 -2.08 2.39 -13.72
C GLU A 71 -2.94 3.50 -14.33
N LYS A 72 -3.95 3.91 -13.57
CA LYS A 72 -4.69 5.14 -13.81
C LYS A 72 -4.17 6.20 -12.85
N TYR A 73 -3.72 7.34 -13.37
CA TYR A 73 -3.14 8.38 -12.52
C TYR A 73 -3.77 9.76 -12.76
N ALA A 74 -3.73 10.61 -11.73
CA ALA A 74 -4.17 12.00 -11.80
C ALA A 74 -3.40 12.89 -10.81
N ALA A 75 -3.08 14.11 -11.23
CA ALA A 75 -2.49 15.11 -10.33
C ALA A 75 -3.52 15.61 -9.31
N LEU A 76 -3.06 15.84 -8.08
CA LEU A 76 -3.87 16.46 -7.03
C LEU A 76 -3.86 17.99 -7.18
N PRO A 77 -4.96 18.69 -6.84
CA PRO A 77 -5.07 20.14 -6.95
C PRO A 77 -4.17 20.89 -5.96
N THR A 78 -3.81 20.24 -4.85
CA THR A 78 -2.96 20.77 -3.79
C THR A 78 -1.89 19.73 -3.44
N LYS A 79 -0.68 20.17 -3.13
CA LYS A 79 0.38 19.28 -2.65
C LYS A 79 0.04 18.77 -1.24
N ILE A 80 0.12 17.46 -1.04
CA ILE A 80 0.00 16.83 0.27
C ILE A 80 1.35 16.29 0.73
N THR A 81 1.55 16.19 2.04
CA THR A 81 2.79 15.74 2.64
C THR A 81 2.94 14.23 2.48
N ASP A 82 4.06 13.76 1.93
CA ASP A 82 4.41 12.34 1.97
C ASP A 82 5.02 11.98 3.32
N ASN A 83 4.17 11.52 4.25
CA ASN A 83 4.57 10.93 5.52
C ASN A 83 4.36 9.41 5.52
N SER A 84 4.26 8.79 4.34
CA SER A 84 4.02 7.36 4.21
C SER A 84 5.32 6.58 4.06
N GLN A 85 5.26 5.28 4.32
CA GLN A 85 6.38 4.40 3.98
C GLN A 85 6.47 4.30 2.46
N LYS A 86 7.60 4.71 1.88
CA LYS A 86 7.87 4.56 0.46
C LYS A 86 7.94 3.07 0.08
N THR A 87 7.40 2.75 -1.08
CA THR A 87 7.46 1.42 -1.70
C THR A 87 7.72 1.56 -3.19
N ASP A 88 8.54 0.67 -3.73
CA ASP A 88 8.80 0.51 -5.17
C ASP A 88 7.94 -0.63 -5.78
N THR A 89 7.04 -1.22 -4.99
CA THR A 89 6.14 -2.30 -5.42
C THR A 89 4.69 -1.88 -5.29
N TYR A 90 3.83 -2.50 -6.10
CA TYR A 90 2.39 -2.30 -6.10
C TYR A 90 1.63 -3.62 -6.16
N SER A 91 0.35 -3.59 -5.80
CA SER A 91 -0.60 -4.69 -6.01
C SER A 91 -1.76 -4.20 -6.87
N VAL A 92 -2.39 -5.09 -7.63
CA VAL A 92 -3.65 -4.78 -8.32
C VAL A 92 -4.70 -4.34 -7.29
N GLY A 93 -5.36 -3.22 -7.54
CA GLY A 93 -6.31 -2.56 -6.65
C GLY A 93 -5.69 -1.55 -5.68
N MET A 94 -4.36 -1.36 -5.70
CA MET A 94 -3.70 -0.39 -4.84
C MET A 94 -3.96 1.05 -5.32
N LEU A 95 -4.39 1.90 -4.39
CA LEU A 95 -4.38 3.36 -4.51
C LEU A 95 -3.12 3.88 -3.80
N ALA A 96 -2.27 4.59 -4.53
CA ALA A 96 -1.01 5.12 -4.03
C ALA A 96 -0.89 6.62 -4.27
N TYR A 97 -0.17 7.32 -3.39
CA TYR A 97 0.29 8.69 -3.62
C TYR A 97 1.72 8.66 -4.17
N TYR A 98 1.96 9.40 -5.24
CA TYR A 98 3.27 9.54 -5.89
C TYR A 98 3.75 10.98 -5.71
N GLU A 99 4.60 11.18 -4.71
CA GLU A 99 5.13 12.48 -4.29
C GLU A 99 5.83 13.27 -5.42
N PRO A 100 6.66 12.66 -6.30
CA PRO A 100 7.44 13.42 -7.28
C PRO A 100 6.59 14.29 -8.22
N THR A 101 5.36 13.86 -8.54
CA THR A 101 4.44 14.61 -9.42
C THR A 101 3.18 15.08 -8.70
N ASN A 102 3.10 14.93 -7.36
CA ASN A 102 1.91 15.20 -6.57
C ASN A 102 0.65 14.55 -7.17
N SER A 103 0.70 13.24 -7.41
CA SER A 103 -0.38 12.52 -8.09
C SER A 103 -0.83 11.29 -7.30
N ILE A 104 -2.05 10.84 -7.58
CA ILE A 104 -2.51 9.51 -7.19
C ILE A 104 -2.37 8.54 -8.36
N ALA A 105 -2.16 7.27 -8.04
CA ALA A 105 -2.18 6.16 -8.98
C ALA A 105 -3.08 5.03 -8.47
N ILE A 106 -3.91 4.47 -9.35
CA ILE A 106 -4.72 3.26 -9.12
C ILE A 106 -4.19 2.18 -10.05
N TYR A 107 -3.59 1.14 -9.48
CA TYR A 107 -3.04 0.02 -10.24
C TYR A 107 -4.14 -1.00 -10.54
N TYR A 108 -4.33 -1.35 -11.81
CA TYR A 108 -5.40 -2.25 -12.26
C TYR A 108 -4.90 -3.51 -12.98
N GLU A 109 -3.61 -3.56 -13.34
CA GLU A 109 -2.97 -4.71 -13.97
C GLU A 109 -1.57 -4.90 -13.34
N ASN A 110 -1.07 -6.13 -13.33
CA ASN A 110 0.30 -6.43 -12.89
C ASN A 110 1.15 -6.88 -14.06
N ASP A 111 2.15 -6.06 -14.42
CA ASP A 111 3.12 -6.36 -15.48
C ASP A 111 4.46 -6.90 -14.96
N ASN A 112 4.58 -7.16 -13.66
CA ASN A 112 5.80 -7.55 -12.94
C ASN A 112 6.91 -6.49 -12.93
N GLU A 113 6.60 -5.24 -13.30
CA GLU A 113 7.52 -4.12 -13.14
C GLU A 113 7.43 -3.52 -11.74
N LYS A 114 8.51 -2.83 -11.35
CA LYS A 114 8.53 -1.98 -10.16
C LYS A 114 8.03 -0.57 -10.50
N ILE A 115 7.57 0.14 -9.47
CA ILE A 115 7.36 1.59 -9.57
C ILE A 115 8.74 2.20 -9.79
N LYS A 116 8.92 2.83 -10.95
CA LYS A 116 10.17 3.54 -11.25
C LYS A 116 10.17 4.83 -10.43
N GLU A 117 11.14 4.98 -9.53
CA GLU A 117 11.43 6.29 -8.96
C GLU A 117 11.85 7.22 -10.11
N GLY A 118 11.27 8.42 -10.12
CA GLY A 118 11.61 9.49 -11.06
C GLY A 118 12.98 10.09 -10.79
#